data_AF-A0AAN7QHK9-F1
#
_entry.id   AF-A0AAN7QHK9-F1
#
_cell.length_a   1.000
_cell.length_b   1.000
_cell.length_c   1.000
_cell.angle_alpha   90.00
_cell.angle_beta   90.00
_cell.angle_gamma   90.00
#
_symmetry.space_group_name_H-M   'P 1'
#
loop_
_entity.id
_entity.type
_entity.pdbx_description
1 polymer ?
#
loop_
_entity_poly.entity_id
_entity_poly.type
_entity_poly.pdbx_seq_one_letter_code
_entity_poly.pdbx_strand_id
1 'polypeptide(L)'
;MPEGVIKFTEEQLLEAGKPIDFSFNQLTSLENLGIDGPRSTRIGSIPERSSSRRYLTRAIWLNNNKLPNIRHMEVFVNKALAEPSRLGWIDFSFNFITGIDEEILKFPNLSVVYFHGNVIKDIDEIFKLRPLELLRSVTFHGNPISELLKYRGYVITYLPQVVNLDFSPITELERHEPKPPDAVKKVAAALEKKRR
;
A
#
# COMPACT_ATOMS: atom_id res chain seq x y z
N MET A 1 -46.41 -8.36 -0.58
CA MET A 1 -45.02 -8.36 -0.08
C MET A 1 -44.18 -7.76 -1.19
N PRO A 2 -43.43 -6.66 -0.99
CA PRO A 2 -42.70 -6.08 -2.11
C PRO A 2 -41.54 -7.00 -2.50
N GLU A 3 -41.50 -7.28 -3.80
CA GLU A 3 -40.57 -8.13 -4.50
C GLU A 3 -39.16 -7.53 -4.55
N GLY A 4 -38.14 -8.39 -4.47
CA GLY A 4 -36.91 -8.18 -5.25
C GLY A 4 -35.81 -7.27 -4.70
N VAL A 5 -35.52 -7.27 -3.39
CA VAL A 5 -34.22 -6.73 -2.94
C VAL A 5 -33.12 -7.69 -3.39
N ILE A 6 -32.36 -7.33 -4.42
CA ILE A 6 -31.14 -8.04 -4.81
C ILE A 6 -30.19 -8.02 -3.61
N LYS A 7 -30.03 -9.16 -2.94
CA LYS A 7 -29.11 -9.30 -1.82
C LYS A 7 -27.75 -9.72 -2.37
N PHE A 8 -26.81 -8.78 -2.42
CA PHE A 8 -25.43 -9.06 -2.80
C PHE A 8 -24.79 -10.04 -1.81
N THR A 9 -23.96 -10.95 -2.31
CA THR A 9 -23.15 -11.85 -1.48
C THR A 9 -22.01 -11.08 -0.81
N GLU A 10 -21.46 -11.59 0.30
CA GLU A 10 -20.28 -10.96 0.93
C GLU A 10 -19.09 -10.87 -0.04
N GLU A 11 -18.94 -11.85 -0.94
CA GLU A 11 -17.91 -11.83 -1.99
C GLU A 11 -18.11 -10.68 -2.98
N GLN A 12 -19.36 -10.46 -3.44
CA GLN A 12 -19.68 -9.33 -4.33
C GLN A 12 -19.46 -7.99 -3.64
N LEU A 13 -19.81 -7.89 -2.36
CA LEU A 13 -19.60 -6.69 -1.54
C LEU A 13 -18.12 -6.42 -1.29
N LEU A 14 -17.31 -7.46 -1.09
CA LEU A 14 -15.86 -7.35 -0.91
C LEU A 14 -15.18 -6.82 -2.18
N GLU A 15 -15.53 -7.36 -3.34
CA GLU A 15 -14.94 -6.96 -4.62
C GLU A 15 -15.36 -5.55 -5.06
N ALA A 16 -16.60 -5.16 -4.81
CA ALA A 16 -17.08 -3.80 -5.04
C ALA A 16 -16.80 -2.85 -3.85
N GLY A 17 -16.15 -3.37 -2.80
CA GLY A 17 -15.96 -2.70 -1.52
C GLY A 17 -15.15 -1.42 -1.68
N LYS A 18 -15.76 -0.29 -1.33
CA LYS A 18 -15.07 1.00 -1.29
C LYS A 18 -13.95 0.97 -0.25
N PRO A 19 -12.96 1.88 -0.30
CA PRO A 19 -11.94 1.93 0.75
C PRO A 19 -12.53 2.24 2.12
N ILE A 20 -12.00 1.62 3.18
CA ILE A 20 -12.27 2.09 4.54
C ILE A 20 -11.39 3.32 4.81
N ASP A 21 -12.03 4.46 5.06
CA ASP A 21 -11.38 5.76 5.08
C ASP A 21 -11.08 6.25 6.51
N PHE A 22 -9.83 6.14 6.95
CA PHE A 22 -9.30 6.71 8.18
C PHE A 22 -8.42 7.94 7.91
N SER A 23 -8.57 8.58 6.76
CA SER A 23 -7.81 9.79 6.42
C SER A 23 -8.20 10.99 7.29
N PHE A 24 -7.30 11.95 7.46
CA PHE A 24 -7.59 13.21 8.20
C PHE A 24 -8.04 13.02 9.65
N ASN A 25 -7.72 11.90 10.30
CA ASN A 25 -8.11 11.59 11.67
C ASN A 25 -7.03 11.96 12.70
N GLN A 26 -5.97 12.65 12.27
CA GLN A 26 -4.83 13.06 13.12
C GLN A 26 -4.12 11.87 13.78
N LEU A 27 -4.17 10.69 13.15
CA LEU A 27 -3.58 9.46 13.71
C LEU A 27 -2.06 9.62 13.83
N THR A 28 -1.52 9.36 15.02
CA THR A 28 -0.07 9.35 15.29
C THR A 28 0.49 7.94 15.42
N SER A 29 -0.38 6.93 15.55
CA SER A 29 -0.05 5.51 15.63
C SER A 29 -1.24 4.68 15.16
N LEU A 30 -0.98 3.46 14.66
CA LEU A 30 -2.00 2.44 14.44
C LEU A 30 -2.19 1.53 15.67
N GLU A 31 -1.34 1.68 16.68
CA GLU A 31 -1.45 0.96 17.94
C GLU A 31 -2.82 1.22 18.59
N ASN A 32 -3.52 0.16 18.93
CA ASN A 32 -4.85 0.20 19.55
C ASN A 32 -5.93 0.96 18.75
N LEU A 33 -5.71 1.21 17.44
CA LEU A 33 -6.70 1.87 16.60
C LEU A 33 -8.02 1.07 16.57
N GLY A 34 -9.11 1.77 16.85
CA GLY A 34 -10.47 1.25 16.73
C GLY A 34 -10.84 1.01 15.26
N ILE A 35 -11.92 0.26 15.05
CA ILE A 35 -12.50 0.08 13.69
C ILE A 35 -13.73 0.96 13.48
N ASP A 36 -14.06 1.79 14.46
CA ASP A 36 -15.21 2.69 14.40
C ASP A 36 -14.78 4.06 13.89
N GLY A 37 -15.73 4.78 13.29
CA GLY A 37 -15.50 6.11 12.76
C GLY A 37 -14.67 6.22 11.46
N PRO A 38 -14.66 5.26 10.52
CA PRO A 38 -14.18 5.60 9.18
C PRO A 38 -15.10 6.64 8.54
N ARG A 39 -14.51 7.51 7.74
CA ARG A 39 -15.17 8.62 7.07
C ARG A 39 -15.99 8.09 5.89
N SER A 40 -17.17 8.65 5.71
CA SER A 40 -17.98 8.45 4.50
C SER A 40 -17.87 9.64 3.54
N THR A 41 -17.39 10.80 3.99
CA THR A 41 -17.54 12.08 3.27
C THR A 41 -16.89 12.10 1.89
N ARG A 42 -15.72 11.48 1.73
CA ARG A 42 -14.98 11.48 0.45
C ARG A 42 -15.56 10.52 -0.58
N ILE A 43 -16.29 9.50 -0.12
CA ILE A 43 -16.65 8.31 -0.90
C ILE A 43 -18.17 8.06 -0.92
N GLY A 44 -18.93 8.92 -0.23
CA GLY A 44 -20.38 8.89 -0.07
C GLY A 44 -20.90 7.85 0.92
N SER A 45 -20.12 6.81 1.23
CA SER A 45 -20.50 5.74 2.17
C SER A 45 -19.27 5.03 2.72
N ILE A 46 -19.46 4.29 3.80
CA ILE A 46 -18.48 3.31 4.29
C ILE A 46 -18.76 1.93 3.67
N PRO A 47 -17.77 1.01 3.65
CA PRO A 47 -17.99 -0.35 3.16
C PRO A 47 -18.93 -1.13 4.06
N GLU A 48 -19.64 -2.09 3.49
CA GLU A 48 -20.49 -3.01 4.26
C GLU A 48 -19.65 -3.87 5.21
N ARG A 49 -20.29 -4.37 6.27
CA ARG A 49 -19.66 -5.28 7.23
C ARG A 49 -20.18 -6.69 7.05
N SER A 50 -19.28 -7.65 7.15
CA SER A 50 -19.61 -9.09 7.22
C SER A 50 -20.36 -9.43 8.50
N SER A 51 -20.85 -10.67 8.58
CA SER A 51 -21.39 -11.26 9.82
C SER A 51 -20.44 -11.14 11.03
N SER A 52 -19.12 -11.12 10.80
CA SER A 52 -18.09 -10.90 11.84
C SER A 52 -17.93 -9.44 12.28
N ARG A 53 -18.77 -8.53 11.78
CA ARG A 53 -18.69 -7.07 11.95
C ARG A 53 -17.41 -6.44 11.42
N ARG A 54 -16.62 -7.16 10.62
CA ARG A 54 -15.44 -6.62 9.92
C ARG A 54 -15.80 -6.17 8.51
N TYR A 55 -15.09 -5.19 8.00
CA TYR A 55 -15.40 -4.54 6.71
C TYR A 55 -15.10 -5.44 5.52
N LEU A 56 -16.04 -5.46 4.57
CA LEU A 56 -15.93 -6.10 3.27
C LEU A 56 -15.32 -5.10 2.28
N THR A 57 -14.00 -5.00 2.30
CA THR A 57 -13.23 -4.19 1.36
C THR A 57 -11.82 -4.73 1.20
N ARG A 58 -11.20 -4.39 0.08
CA ARG A 58 -9.81 -4.67 -0.25
C ARG A 58 -8.94 -3.43 -0.21
N ALA A 59 -9.45 -2.30 0.31
CA ALA A 59 -8.75 -1.03 0.30
C ALA A 59 -8.86 -0.29 1.64
N ILE A 60 -7.74 0.29 2.09
CA ILE A 60 -7.65 1.09 3.32
C ILE A 60 -7.01 2.44 2.98
N TRP A 61 -7.63 3.53 3.46
CA TRP A 61 -7.04 4.87 3.36
C TRP A 61 -6.62 5.37 4.74
N LEU A 62 -5.34 5.69 4.86
CA LEU A 62 -4.69 6.25 6.06
C LEU A 62 -3.99 7.58 5.75
N ASN A 63 -4.31 8.19 4.60
CA ASN A 63 -3.67 9.40 4.14
C ASN A 63 -3.99 10.63 5.01
N ASN A 64 -3.16 11.67 4.95
CA ASN A 64 -3.37 12.92 5.69
C ASN A 64 -3.51 12.70 7.21
N ASN A 65 -2.62 11.89 7.77
CA ASN A 65 -2.49 11.67 9.20
C ASN A 65 -1.10 12.13 9.66
N LYS A 66 -0.67 11.70 10.85
CA LYS A 66 0.62 12.04 11.46
C LYS A 66 1.45 10.78 11.75
N LEU A 67 1.26 9.72 10.99
CA LEU A 67 1.91 8.43 11.21
C LEU A 67 3.42 8.54 10.92
N PRO A 68 4.30 8.20 11.87
CA PRO A 68 5.76 8.21 11.65
C PRO A 68 6.28 6.91 11.04
N ASN A 69 5.48 5.85 11.04
CA ASN A 69 5.80 4.52 10.54
C ASN A 69 4.49 3.75 10.27
N ILE A 70 4.61 2.51 9.78
CA ILE A 70 3.44 1.65 9.48
C ILE A 70 3.29 0.51 10.49
N ARG A 71 3.87 0.62 11.69
CA ARG A 71 3.81 -0.44 12.70
C ARG A 71 2.39 -0.66 13.21
N HIS A 72 2.13 -1.88 13.65
CA HIS A 72 0.81 -2.37 14.10
C HIS A 72 -0.23 -2.46 12.98
N MET A 73 0.21 -2.36 11.73
CA MET A 73 -0.66 -2.47 10.57
C MET A 73 -1.29 -3.86 10.45
N GLU A 74 -0.55 -4.95 10.64
CA GLU A 74 -1.06 -6.33 10.66
C GLU A 74 -2.17 -6.47 11.68
N VAL A 75 -1.95 -5.98 12.91
CA VAL A 75 -2.96 -6.02 13.97
C VAL A 75 -4.20 -5.23 13.58
N PHE A 76 -4.03 -4.00 13.08
CA PHE A 76 -5.14 -3.16 12.65
C PHE A 76 -5.93 -3.76 11.49
N VAL A 77 -5.26 -4.24 10.43
CA VAL A 77 -5.91 -4.81 9.24
C VAL A 77 -6.67 -6.08 9.62
N ASN A 78 -6.10 -6.96 10.44
CA ASN A 78 -6.77 -8.18 10.89
C ASN A 78 -8.04 -7.90 11.70
N LYS A 79 -8.03 -6.81 12.48
CA LYS A 79 -9.19 -6.33 13.22
C LYS A 79 -10.22 -5.67 12.31
N ALA A 80 -9.78 -4.91 11.30
CA ALA A 80 -10.65 -4.09 10.44
C ALA A 80 -11.34 -4.89 9.32
N LEU A 81 -10.60 -5.76 8.62
CA LEU A 81 -11.07 -6.39 7.39
C LEU A 81 -11.60 -7.80 7.62
N ALA A 82 -12.65 -8.16 6.90
CA ALA A 82 -13.18 -9.52 6.89
C ALA A 82 -12.16 -10.51 6.28
N GLU A 83 -11.50 -10.09 5.20
CA GLU A 83 -10.47 -10.85 4.46
C GLU A 83 -9.13 -10.09 4.38
N PRO A 84 -8.35 -10.01 5.48
CA PRO A 84 -7.08 -9.28 5.54
C PRO A 84 -6.07 -9.67 4.45
N SER A 85 -6.02 -10.95 4.10
CA SER A 85 -5.12 -11.49 3.08
C SER A 85 -5.43 -10.97 1.67
N ARG A 86 -6.64 -10.45 1.43
CA ARG A 86 -7.10 -9.90 0.15
C ARG A 86 -6.93 -8.39 0.02
N LEU A 87 -6.35 -7.73 1.03
CA LEU A 87 -5.99 -6.31 0.97
C LEU A 87 -5.13 -6.04 -0.27
N GLY A 88 -5.66 -5.22 -1.17
CA GLY A 88 -5.07 -4.91 -2.47
C GLY A 88 -4.57 -3.47 -2.58
N TRP A 89 -5.13 -2.54 -1.80
CA TRP A 89 -4.77 -1.12 -1.88
C TRP A 89 -4.64 -0.48 -0.51
N ILE A 90 -3.52 0.20 -0.26
CA ILE A 90 -3.37 1.10 0.89
C ILE A 90 -2.89 2.48 0.45
N ASP A 91 -3.46 3.51 1.05
CA ASP A 91 -3.00 4.89 0.91
C ASP A 91 -2.40 5.43 2.22
N PHE A 92 -1.08 5.61 2.25
CA PHE A 92 -0.32 6.22 3.35
C PHE A 92 0.12 7.65 3.04
N SER A 93 -0.37 8.26 1.96
CA SER A 93 0.12 9.57 1.53
C SER A 93 -0.08 10.68 2.56
N PHE A 94 0.77 11.71 2.52
CA PHE A 94 0.68 12.85 3.44
C PHE A 94 0.71 12.42 4.92
N ASN A 95 1.76 11.69 5.30
CA ASN A 95 2.08 11.31 6.68
C ASN A 95 3.54 11.73 6.99
N PHE A 96 4.13 11.21 8.07
CA PHE A 96 5.53 11.45 8.44
C PHE A 96 6.37 10.17 8.39
N ILE A 97 6.02 9.23 7.52
CA ILE A 97 6.67 7.92 7.45
C ILE A 97 8.11 8.10 6.99
N THR A 98 9.06 7.61 7.79
CA THR A 98 10.50 7.69 7.46
C THR A 98 11.05 6.41 6.84
N GLY A 99 10.36 5.29 7.01
CA GLY A 99 10.75 3.98 6.51
C GLY A 99 9.56 3.03 6.39
N ILE A 100 9.74 1.99 5.60
CA ILE A 100 8.75 0.96 5.30
C ILE A 100 9.10 -0.26 6.17
N ASP A 101 8.30 -0.51 7.21
CA ASP A 101 8.47 -1.71 8.04
C ASP A 101 8.10 -2.99 7.26
N GLU A 102 8.72 -4.13 7.60
CA GLU A 102 8.48 -5.42 6.93
C GLU A 102 7.05 -5.96 7.13
N GLU A 103 6.27 -5.36 8.03
CA GLU A 103 4.86 -5.69 8.27
C GLU A 103 4.00 -5.56 7.00
N ILE A 104 4.40 -4.71 6.05
CA ILE A 104 3.74 -4.60 4.74
C ILE A 104 3.78 -5.91 3.93
N LEU A 105 4.75 -6.79 4.21
CA LEU A 105 4.90 -8.09 3.55
C LEU A 105 3.85 -9.10 3.97
N LYS A 106 3.08 -8.82 5.02
CA LYS A 106 1.95 -9.65 5.48
C LYS A 106 0.74 -9.60 4.54
N PHE A 107 0.76 -8.71 3.55
CA PHE A 107 -0.32 -8.48 2.61
C PHE A 107 0.13 -8.80 1.17
N PRO A 108 0.27 -10.08 0.81
CA PRO A 108 0.85 -10.50 -0.48
C PRO A 108 0.01 -10.09 -1.69
N ASN A 109 -1.28 -9.77 -1.49
CA ASN A 109 -2.19 -9.33 -2.54
C ASN A 109 -2.15 -7.82 -2.82
N LEU A 110 -1.26 -7.07 -2.16
CA LEU A 110 -1.09 -5.64 -2.44
C LEU A 110 -0.70 -5.40 -3.89
N SER A 111 -1.53 -4.64 -4.59
CA SER A 111 -1.33 -4.21 -5.97
C SER A 111 -1.06 -2.71 -6.06
N VAL A 112 -1.55 -1.93 -5.09
CA VAL A 112 -1.40 -0.47 -5.04
C VAL A 112 -0.97 -0.02 -3.64
N VAL A 113 0.13 0.72 -3.55
CA VAL A 113 0.55 1.34 -2.29
C VAL A 113 1.00 2.77 -2.52
N TYR A 114 0.40 3.73 -1.83
CA TYR A 114 0.78 5.13 -1.93
C TYR A 114 1.57 5.60 -0.72
N PHE A 115 2.78 6.10 -0.95
CA PHE A 115 3.67 6.68 0.07
C PHE A 115 4.06 8.13 -0.23
N HIS A 116 3.49 8.78 -1.25
CA HIS A 116 3.84 10.17 -1.58
C HIS A 116 3.59 11.16 -0.43
N GLY A 117 4.37 12.23 -0.38
CA GLY A 117 4.28 13.24 0.68
C GLY A 117 4.61 12.68 2.08
N ASN A 118 5.65 11.86 2.18
CA ASN A 118 6.19 11.35 3.44
C ASN A 118 7.66 11.79 3.60
N VAL A 119 8.41 11.16 4.50
CA VAL A 119 9.79 11.55 4.86
C VAL A 119 10.77 10.40 4.61
N ILE A 120 10.50 9.55 3.63
CA ILE A 120 11.37 8.43 3.25
C ILE A 120 12.63 8.99 2.58
N LYS A 121 13.80 8.72 3.16
CA LYS A 121 15.10 9.27 2.71
C LYS A 121 16.02 8.23 2.12
N ASP A 122 15.90 6.99 2.56
CA ASP A 122 16.77 5.90 2.12
C ASP A 122 16.10 5.13 0.98
N ILE A 123 16.81 5.03 -0.15
CA ILE A 123 16.36 4.31 -1.34
C ILE A 123 16.17 2.81 -1.07
N ASP A 124 16.89 2.27 -0.07
CA ASP A 124 16.80 0.87 0.30
C ASP A 124 15.48 0.50 0.98
N GLU A 125 14.72 1.49 1.47
CA GLU A 125 13.35 1.28 1.94
C GLU A 125 12.44 0.76 0.82
N ILE A 126 12.66 1.21 -0.41
CA ILE A 126 11.92 0.74 -1.59
C ILE A 126 12.21 -0.74 -1.85
N PHE A 127 13.45 -1.18 -1.63
CA PHE A 127 13.87 -2.57 -1.88
C PHE A 127 13.10 -3.57 -1.01
N LYS A 128 12.64 -3.16 0.19
CA LYS A 128 11.83 -4.00 1.08
C LYS A 128 10.50 -4.42 0.46
N LEU A 129 9.96 -3.68 -0.50
CA LEU A 129 8.71 -4.01 -1.20
C LEU A 129 8.89 -5.09 -2.28
N ARG A 130 10.13 -5.47 -2.62
CA ARG A 130 10.43 -6.44 -3.69
C ARG A 130 9.68 -7.78 -3.56
N PRO A 131 9.46 -8.37 -2.37
CA PRO A 131 8.73 -9.62 -2.24
C PRO A 131 7.24 -9.54 -2.58
N LEU A 132 6.65 -8.35 -2.72
CA LEU A 132 5.25 -8.18 -3.09
C LEU A 132 5.09 -8.37 -4.62
N GLU A 133 4.96 -9.61 -5.05
CA GLU A 133 4.95 -10.00 -6.48
C GLU A 133 3.75 -9.45 -7.26
N LEU A 134 2.64 -9.15 -6.56
CA LEU A 134 1.42 -8.57 -7.14
C LEU A 134 1.41 -7.05 -7.15
N LEU A 135 2.45 -6.39 -6.62
CA LEU A 135 2.54 -4.93 -6.59
C LEU A 135 2.69 -4.36 -8.01
N ARG A 136 1.83 -3.42 -8.39
CA ARG A 136 1.78 -2.83 -9.75
C ARG A 136 1.90 -1.32 -9.73
N SER A 137 1.39 -0.65 -8.72
CA SER A 137 1.38 0.81 -8.63
C SER A 137 1.94 1.28 -7.29
N VAL A 138 2.95 2.16 -7.35
CA VAL A 138 3.55 2.79 -6.17
C VAL A 138 3.73 4.29 -6.38
N THR A 139 3.71 5.05 -5.30
CA THR A 139 4.04 6.47 -5.32
C THR A 139 5.00 6.82 -4.19
N PHE A 140 6.05 7.57 -4.48
CA PHE A 140 6.98 8.13 -3.50
C PHE A 140 7.34 9.60 -3.75
N HIS A 141 6.81 10.27 -4.79
CA HIS A 141 7.03 11.70 -5.00
C HIS A 141 6.71 12.52 -3.75
N GLY A 142 7.43 13.63 -3.56
CA GLY A 142 7.32 14.43 -2.33
C GLY A 142 7.93 13.76 -1.10
N ASN A 143 8.70 12.68 -1.27
CA ASN A 143 9.65 12.17 -0.28
C ASN A 143 11.08 12.58 -0.70
N PRO A 144 12.02 12.75 0.24
CA PRO A 144 13.42 13.03 -0.12
C PRO A 144 14.07 12.03 -1.09
N ILE A 145 13.65 10.75 -1.09
CA ILE A 145 14.10 9.76 -2.09
C ILE A 145 13.79 10.15 -3.55
N SER A 146 12.74 10.94 -3.80
CA SER A 146 12.38 11.32 -5.18
C SER A 146 13.36 12.30 -5.82
N GLU A 147 14.20 12.96 -5.01
CA GLU A 147 15.22 13.91 -5.47
C GLU A 147 16.56 13.23 -5.80
N LEU A 148 16.68 11.92 -5.58
CA LEU A 148 17.90 11.18 -5.87
C LEU A 148 18.15 11.09 -7.38
N LEU A 149 19.42 11.25 -7.78
CA LEU A 149 19.84 11.04 -9.15
C LEU A 149 19.48 9.61 -9.59
N LYS A 150 18.82 9.48 -10.75
CA LYS A 150 18.31 8.21 -11.28
C LYS A 150 17.28 7.50 -10.35
N TYR A 151 16.56 8.24 -9.52
CA TYR A 151 15.50 7.70 -8.64
C TYR A 151 14.60 6.66 -9.33
N ARG A 152 14.01 6.98 -10.49
CA ARG A 152 13.17 6.04 -11.25
C ARG A 152 13.92 4.76 -11.65
N GLY A 153 15.19 4.89 -12.04
CA GLY A 153 16.07 3.77 -12.34
C GLY A 153 16.26 2.83 -11.14
N TYR A 154 16.44 3.37 -9.93
CA TYR A 154 16.48 2.56 -8.70
C TYR A 154 15.17 1.83 -8.48
N VAL A 155 14.03 2.52 -8.56
CA VAL A 155 12.71 1.89 -8.34
C VAL A 155 12.47 0.77 -9.34
N ILE A 156 12.75 0.99 -10.63
CA ILE A 156 12.60 -0.01 -11.69
C ILE A 156 13.50 -1.23 -11.43
N THR A 157 14.73 -1.02 -10.95
CA THR A 157 15.65 -2.12 -10.62
C THR A 157 15.18 -2.91 -9.38
N TYR A 158 14.74 -2.22 -8.34
CA TYR A 158 14.31 -2.82 -7.09
C TYR A 158 12.96 -3.52 -7.19
N LEU A 159 12.03 -2.93 -7.96
CA LEU A 159 10.64 -3.37 -8.10
C LEU A 159 10.29 -3.62 -9.59
N PRO A 160 10.87 -4.64 -10.24
CA PRO A 160 10.65 -4.91 -11.65
C PRO A 160 9.17 -5.20 -11.98
N GLN A 161 8.39 -5.67 -11.01
CA GLN A 161 6.96 -5.98 -11.14
C GLN A 161 6.06 -4.74 -11.21
N VAL A 162 6.56 -3.56 -10.81
CA VAL A 162 5.81 -2.31 -10.84
C VAL A 162 5.70 -1.81 -12.28
N VAL A 163 4.51 -1.33 -12.64
CA VAL A 163 4.18 -0.78 -13.96
C VAL A 163 3.78 0.69 -13.91
N ASN A 164 3.39 1.20 -12.74
CA ASN A 164 3.08 2.61 -12.51
C ASN A 164 3.89 3.14 -11.32
N LEU A 165 4.64 4.21 -11.56
CA LEU A 165 5.45 4.91 -10.57
C LEU A 165 5.08 6.39 -10.58
N ASP A 166 4.66 6.91 -9.43
CA ASP A 166 4.32 8.33 -9.25
C ASP A 166 3.25 8.79 -10.25
N PHE A 167 2.17 8.00 -10.31
CA PHE A 167 1.04 8.20 -11.22
C PHE A 167 1.40 8.21 -12.71
N SER A 168 2.63 7.83 -13.05
CA SER A 168 3.12 7.77 -14.42
C SER A 168 3.47 6.32 -14.78
N PRO A 169 3.08 5.82 -15.96
CA PRO A 169 3.49 4.50 -16.40
C PRO A 169 5.01 4.42 -16.54
N ILE A 170 5.59 3.27 -16.21
CA ILE A 170 6.97 2.94 -16.53
C ILE A 170 6.99 2.44 -17.97
N THR A 171 7.71 3.15 -18.82
CA THR A 171 7.84 2.83 -20.24
C THR A 171 8.87 1.72 -20.47
N GLU A 172 8.76 1.03 -21.61
CA GLU A 172 9.77 0.08 -22.04
C GLU A 172 11.14 0.72 -22.24
N LEU A 173 11.19 1.99 -22.68
CA LEU A 173 12.45 2.73 -22.82
C LEU A 173 13.19 2.81 -21.47
N GLU A 174 12.48 3.24 -20.41
CA GLU A 174 13.05 3.29 -19.05
C GLU A 174 13.48 1.92 -18.55
N ARG A 175 12.79 0.83 -18.95
CA ARG A 175 13.22 -0.53 -18.61
C ARG A 175 14.55 -0.91 -19.26
N HIS A 176 14.86 -0.38 -20.44
CA HIS A 176 16.11 -0.65 -21.15
C HIS A 176 17.23 0.34 -20.83
N GLU A 177 16.94 1.45 -20.13
CA GLU A 177 17.98 2.39 -19.68
C GLU A 177 19.00 1.73 -18.73
N PRO A 178 20.28 2.17 -18.74
CA PRO A 178 21.31 1.68 -17.85
C PRO A 178 20.93 1.81 -16.37
N LYS A 179 20.90 0.67 -15.67
CA LYS A 179 20.52 0.60 -14.25
C LYS A 179 21.63 1.12 -13.34
N PRO A 180 21.29 1.73 -12.18
CA PRO A 180 22.28 2.08 -11.16
C PRO A 180 23.12 0.85 -10.76
N PRO A 181 24.46 0.88 -10.90
CA PRO A 181 25.30 -0.32 -10.70
C PRO A 181 25.22 -0.91 -9.29
N ASP A 182 25.08 -0.06 -8.28
CA ASP A 182 24.91 -0.42 -6.88
C ASP A 182 23.55 -1.10 -6.62
N ALA A 183 22.49 -0.60 -7.24
CA ALA A 183 21.17 -1.25 -7.18
C ALA A 183 21.21 -2.67 -7.78
N VAL A 184 21.88 -2.83 -8.92
CA VAL A 184 22.06 -4.15 -9.56
C VAL A 184 22.85 -5.11 -8.67
N LYS A 185 23.95 -4.64 -8.08
CA LYS A 185 24.75 -5.44 -7.13
C LYS A 185 23.91 -5.87 -5.93
N LYS A 186 23.09 -4.99 -5.37
CA LYS A 186 22.20 -5.31 -4.24
C LYS A 186 21.18 -6.39 -4.60
N VAL A 187 20.54 -6.27 -5.76
CA VAL A 187 19.60 -7.29 -6.27
C VAL A 187 20.31 -8.63 -6.44
N ALA A 188 21.48 -8.66 -7.08
CA ALA A 188 22.24 -9.90 -7.28
C ALA A 188 22.61 -10.57 -5.95
N ALA A 189 23.08 -9.79 -4.97
CA ALA A 189 23.40 -10.30 -3.64
C ALA A 189 22.17 -10.88 -2.92
N ALA A 190 21.00 -10.25 -3.05
CA ALA A 190 19.77 -10.75 -2.46
C ALA A 190 19.27 -12.05 -3.12
N LEU A 191 19.40 -12.17 -4.45
CA LEU A 191 19.02 -13.38 -5.18
C LEU A 191 19.93 -14.57 -4.85
N GLU A 192 21.23 -14.33 -4.68
CA GLU A 192 22.18 -15.36 -4.25
C GLU A 192 21.88 -15.87 -2.84
N LYS A 193 21.52 -14.98 -1.90
CA LYS A 193 21.11 -15.38 -0.55
C LYS A 193 19.84 -16.24 -0.53
N LYS A 194 18.90 -16.02 -1.45
CA LYS A 194 17.65 -16.82 -1.54
C LYS A 194 17.88 -18.24 -2.08
N ARG A 195 19.02 -18.50 -2.71
CA ARG A 195 19.38 -19.81 -3.29
C ARG A 195 20.12 -20.75 -2.33
N ARG A 196 20.61 -20.22 -1.21
CA ARG A 196 21.31 -20.95 -0.15
C ARG A 196 20.33 -21.31 0.95
#